data_AF-A0A9P5QQE9-F1
#
_entry.id   AF-A0A9P5QQE9-F1
#
_cell.length_a   1.000
_cell.length_b   1.000
_cell.length_c   1.000
_cell.angle_alpha   90.00
_cell.angle_beta   90.00
_cell.angle_gamma   90.00
#
_symmetry.space_group_name_H-M   'P 1'
#
loop_
_entity.id
_entity.type
_entity.pdbx_description
1 polymer ?
#
loop_
_entity_poly.entity_id
_entity_poly.type
_entity_poly.pdbx_seq_one_letter_code
_entity_poly.pdbx_strand_id
1 'polypeptide(L)'
;MKFITIAALLVSAVAVSAAVLPIQPKHSLALPEDQNQNVESPSPVLALPAKSYIVVFKESAVPLAIEKVERDILAFGGKVGRRYTTLIKGFSALIPAQAVTALSNNPIIDYIEEDSDASTL
;
A
#
# COMPACT_ATOMS: atom_id res chain seq x y z
N MET A 1 -39.18 27.35 -6.98
CA MET A 1 -39.44 26.79 -5.65
C MET A 1 -39.72 25.30 -5.79
N LYS A 2 -38.89 24.45 -5.17
CA LYS A 2 -39.18 23.03 -4.90
C LYS A 2 -38.17 22.56 -3.84
N PHE A 3 -38.62 22.61 -2.60
CA PHE A 3 -37.89 22.11 -1.42
C PHE A 3 -38.03 20.59 -1.43
N ILE A 4 -36.91 19.87 -1.45
CA ILE A 4 -36.90 18.41 -1.28
C ILE A 4 -36.52 18.15 0.18
N THR A 5 -37.47 17.53 0.86
CA THR A 5 -37.50 17.19 2.28
C THR A 5 -36.39 16.20 2.64
N ILE A 6 -35.64 16.52 3.70
CA ILE A 6 -34.67 15.63 4.36
C ILE A 6 -35.48 14.65 5.23
N ALA A 7 -35.39 13.35 4.94
CA ALA A 7 -35.91 12.30 5.81
C ALA A 7 -34.79 11.69 6.66
N ALA A 8 -35.08 11.61 7.95
CA ALA A 8 -34.16 11.38 9.05
C ALA A 8 -33.76 9.90 9.25
N LEU A 9 -32.51 9.75 9.71
CA LEU A 9 -32.07 8.97 10.88
C LEU A 9 -32.71 7.59 11.14
N LEU A 10 -31.88 6.54 11.04
CA LEU A 10 -31.95 5.39 11.94
C LEU A 10 -30.52 4.91 12.24
N VAL A 11 -30.02 5.33 13.40
CA VAL A 11 -28.84 4.75 14.05
C VAL A 11 -29.32 3.52 14.81
N SER A 12 -28.80 2.35 14.47
CA SER A 12 -28.91 1.14 15.28
C SER A 12 -27.52 0.84 15.85
N ALA A 13 -27.38 0.98 17.16
CA ALA A 13 -26.18 0.65 17.92
C ALA A 13 -26.54 -0.29 19.06
N VAL A 14 -26.16 -1.57 18.97
CA VAL A 14 -26.19 -2.60 20.04
C VAL A 14 -25.28 -3.75 19.57
N ALA A 15 -24.37 -4.38 20.31
CA ALA A 15 -23.88 -4.27 21.68
C ALA A 15 -22.43 -4.79 21.72
N VAL A 16 -21.64 -4.26 22.65
CA VAL A 16 -20.36 -4.82 23.09
C VAL A 16 -20.65 -6.02 23.99
N SER A 17 -20.02 -7.16 23.73
CA SER A 17 -19.90 -8.25 24.70
C SER A 17 -18.44 -8.67 24.79
N ALA A 18 -17.76 -8.18 25.82
CA ALA A 18 -16.43 -8.63 26.20
C ALA A 18 -16.57 -9.48 27.47
N ALA A 19 -16.68 -10.80 27.30
CA ALA A 19 -16.53 -11.74 28.40
C ALA A 19 -15.04 -12.03 28.58
N VAL A 20 -14.43 -11.44 29.62
CA VAL A 20 -13.08 -11.76 30.06
C VAL A 20 -13.16 -12.89 31.09
N LEU A 21 -12.53 -14.03 30.81
CA LEU A 21 -12.35 -15.11 31.77
C LEU A 21 -10.98 -14.97 32.47
N PRO A 22 -10.90 -15.02 33.81
CA PRO A 22 -9.63 -15.14 34.51
C PRO A 22 -9.22 -16.62 34.59
N ILE A 23 -8.13 -17.00 33.92
CA ILE A 23 -7.47 -18.30 34.13
C ILE A 23 -6.16 -18.06 34.87
N GLN A 24 -6.05 -18.73 36.02
CA GLN A 24 -5.02 -18.61 37.05
C GLN A 24 -3.62 -19.06 36.57
N PRO A 25 -2.53 -18.51 37.13
CA PRO A 25 -1.20 -19.04 36.93
C PRO A 25 -1.00 -20.27 37.83
N LYS A 26 -0.87 -21.46 37.24
CA LYS A 26 -0.39 -22.64 37.96
C LYS A 26 1.10 -22.84 37.67
N HIS A 27 1.93 -22.47 38.64
CA HIS A 27 3.30 -22.97 38.75
C HIS A 27 3.26 -24.50 38.95
N SER A 28 3.97 -25.26 38.10
CA SER A 28 4.58 -26.52 38.52
C SER A 28 5.67 -26.99 37.54
N LEU A 29 6.91 -26.85 38.02
CA LEU A 29 8.10 -27.71 37.91
C LEU A 29 8.50 -28.34 36.55
N ALA A 30 9.76 -28.08 36.22
CA ALA A 30 10.47 -28.31 34.96
C ALA A 30 10.63 -29.77 34.50
N LEU A 31 10.74 -29.91 33.17
CA LEU A 31 11.66 -30.84 32.50
C LEU A 31 12.59 -29.99 31.61
N PRO A 32 13.90 -30.30 31.51
CA PRO A 32 14.79 -29.54 30.65
C PRO A 32 14.48 -29.88 29.18
N GLU A 33 13.74 -28.99 28.51
CA GLU A 33 13.71 -28.98 27.05
C GLU A 33 15.01 -28.35 26.56
N ASP A 34 15.96 -29.23 26.26
CA ASP A 34 17.06 -28.99 25.34
C ASP A 34 16.48 -28.69 23.96
N GLN A 35 16.03 -27.45 23.80
CA GLN A 35 15.64 -26.87 22.53
C GLN A 35 16.49 -25.61 22.40
N ASN A 36 17.73 -25.80 21.97
CA ASN A 36 18.49 -24.81 21.23
C ASN A 36 17.66 -24.40 20.00
N GLN A 37 16.63 -23.60 20.23
CA GLN A 37 15.96 -22.85 19.21
C GLN A 37 16.89 -21.69 18.87
N ASN A 38 17.87 -22.00 18.01
CA ASN A 38 18.10 -21.10 16.88
C ASN A 38 16.74 -20.94 16.19
N VAL A 39 15.94 -20.01 16.71
CA VAL A 39 14.87 -19.37 15.97
C VAL A 39 15.61 -18.62 14.89
N GLU A 40 15.88 -19.34 13.80
CA GLU A 40 16.19 -18.71 12.54
C GLU A 40 14.97 -17.86 12.25
N SER A 41 15.09 -16.58 12.62
CA SER A 41 14.14 -15.55 12.27
C SER A 41 13.80 -15.80 10.81
N PRO A 42 12.53 -15.96 10.43
CA PRO A 42 12.20 -16.29 9.06
C PRO A 42 12.91 -15.25 8.19
N SER A 43 13.93 -15.71 7.45
CA SER A 43 14.67 -14.86 6.53
C SER A 43 13.60 -14.13 5.73
N PRO A 44 13.64 -12.79 5.63
CA PRO A 44 12.60 -12.05 4.94
C PRO A 44 12.49 -12.67 3.55
N VAL A 45 11.36 -13.32 3.27
CA VAL A 45 11.03 -13.84 1.94
C VAL A 45 11.36 -12.70 1.00
N LEU A 46 12.36 -12.90 0.14
CA LEU A 46 13.12 -11.87 -0.57
C LEU A 46 12.20 -10.85 -1.23
N ALA A 47 11.78 -9.83 -0.48
CA ALA A 47 11.01 -8.73 -0.99
C ALA A 47 11.99 -7.93 -1.83
N LEU A 48 11.83 -7.99 -3.15
CA LEU A 48 12.65 -7.19 -4.05
C LEU A 48 12.52 -5.72 -3.62
N PRO A 49 13.65 -5.00 -3.45
CA PRO A 49 13.61 -3.63 -2.98
C PRO A 49 12.80 -2.76 -3.94
N ALA A 50 12.12 -1.76 -3.39
CA ALA A 50 11.48 -0.74 -4.22
C ALA A 50 12.53 0.02 -5.02
N LYS A 51 12.21 0.33 -6.28
CA LYS A 51 13.04 1.12 -7.18
C LYS A 51 12.36 2.44 -7.52
N SER A 52 13.13 3.42 -7.95
CA SER A 52 12.61 4.69 -8.45
C SER A 52 12.13 4.53 -9.89
N TYR A 53 10.96 5.07 -10.19
CA TYR A 53 10.35 5.07 -11.51
C TYR A 53 9.78 6.44 -11.84
N ILE A 54 9.67 6.74 -13.13
CA ILE A 54 8.78 7.78 -13.65
C ILE A 54 7.54 7.09 -14.22
N VAL A 55 6.37 7.44 -13.69
CA VAL A 55 5.07 6.99 -14.16
C VAL A 55 4.49 8.07 -15.06
N VAL A 56 4.28 7.73 -16.33
CA VAL A 56 3.74 8.65 -17.34
C VAL A 56 2.33 8.23 -17.70
N PHE A 57 1.42 9.19 -17.69
CA PHE A 57 0.02 9.01 -18.03
C PHE A 57 -0.26 9.42 -19.47
N LYS A 58 -1.26 8.77 -20.06
CA LYS A 58 -1.82 9.19 -21.34
C LYS A 58 -2.40 10.60 -21.22
N GLU A 59 -2.42 11.33 -22.33
CA GLU A 59 -2.93 12.70 -22.34
C GLU A 59 -4.41 12.77 -21.91
N SER A 60 -5.21 11.74 -22.20
CA SER A 60 -6.61 11.64 -21.80
C SER A 60 -6.84 11.34 -20.32
N ALA A 61 -5.80 11.07 -19.53
CA ALA A 61 -5.93 10.78 -18.11
C ALA A 61 -6.46 12.01 -17.34
N VAL A 62 -7.56 11.81 -16.62
CA VAL A 62 -8.20 12.85 -15.80
C VAL A 62 -7.60 12.87 -14.38
N PRO A 63 -7.61 14.02 -13.69
CA PRO A 63 -6.96 14.16 -12.37
C PRO A 63 -7.38 13.10 -11.35
N LEU A 64 -8.68 12.82 -11.24
CA LEU A 64 -9.20 11.83 -10.30
C LEU A 64 -8.65 10.40 -10.55
N ALA A 65 -8.41 10.06 -11.82
CA ALA A 65 -7.86 8.77 -12.20
C ALA A 65 -6.36 8.69 -11.87
N ILE A 66 -5.62 9.79 -12.04
CA ILE A 66 -4.22 9.91 -11.63
C ILE A 66 -4.10 9.77 -10.10
N GLU A 67 -4.94 10.46 -9.34
CA GLU A 67 -4.99 10.34 -7.88
C GLU A 67 -5.29 8.90 -7.42
N LYS A 68 -6.08 8.15 -8.20
CA LYS A 68 -6.32 6.73 -7.91
C LYS A 68 -5.02 5.93 -8.04
N VAL A 69 -4.24 6.16 -9.10
CA VAL A 69 -2.94 5.48 -9.28
C VAL A 69 -1.96 5.84 -8.16
N GLU A 70 -1.92 7.10 -7.73
CA GLU A 70 -1.13 7.52 -6.56
C GLU A 70 -1.53 6.73 -5.30
N ARG A 71 -2.83 6.59 -5.04
CA ARG A 71 -3.34 5.79 -3.91
C ARG A 71 -2.99 4.31 -4.04
N ASP A 72 -3.10 3.74 -5.23
CA ASP A 72 -2.74 2.34 -5.48
C ASP A 72 -1.24 2.12 -5.19
N ILE A 73 -0.36 3.02 -5.61
CA ILE A 73 1.09 2.97 -5.31
C ILE A 73 1.36 3.01 -3.80
N LEU A 74 0.68 3.91 -3.06
CA LEU A 74 0.80 3.98 -1.60
C LEU A 74 0.31 2.69 -0.93
N ALA A 75 -0.80 2.12 -1.44
CA ALA A 75 -1.36 0.86 -0.93
C ALA A 75 -0.42 -0.34 -1.17
N PHE A 76 0.39 -0.30 -2.24
CA PHE A 76 1.43 -1.29 -2.48
C PHE A 76 2.68 -1.10 -1.60
N GLY A 77 2.73 -0.07 -0.76
CA GLY A 77 3.91 0.26 0.05
C GLY A 77 4.94 1.11 -0.68
N GLY A 78 4.58 1.69 -1.82
CA GLY A 78 5.39 2.66 -2.55
C GLY A 78 5.31 4.07 -1.97
N LYS A 79 5.99 5.01 -2.63
CA LYS A 79 5.97 6.44 -2.28
C LYS A 79 5.86 7.27 -3.56
N VAL A 80 5.04 8.32 -3.53
CA VAL A 80 4.95 9.28 -4.64
C VAL A 80 5.94 10.42 -4.41
N GLY A 81 6.67 10.79 -5.45
CA GLY A 81 7.69 11.82 -5.47
C GLY A 81 7.26 13.07 -6.24
N ARG A 82 8.13 13.54 -7.13
CA ARG A 82 7.96 14.79 -7.88
C ARG A 82 6.87 14.62 -8.93
N ARG A 83 5.96 15.59 -9.03
CA ARG A 83 4.95 15.65 -10.10
C ARG A 83 5.46 16.48 -11.28
N TYR A 84 5.13 16.04 -12.48
CA TYR A 84 5.45 16.67 -13.75
C TYR A 84 4.14 17.07 -14.44
N THR A 85 4.07 18.33 -14.90
CA THR A 85 2.85 18.89 -15.51
C THR A 85 3.11 19.69 -16.78
N THR A 86 4.38 19.90 -17.17
CA THR A 86 4.76 20.78 -18.28
C THR A 86 5.04 20.01 -19.56
N LEU A 87 6.02 19.09 -19.53
CA LEU A 87 6.45 18.30 -20.69
C LEU A 87 5.78 16.92 -20.74
N ILE A 88 5.51 16.34 -19.57
CA ILE A 88 4.84 15.06 -19.41
C ILE A 88 3.81 15.16 -18.30
N LYS A 89 2.73 14.38 -18.41
CA LYS A 89 1.74 14.19 -17.36
C LYS A 89 2.15 12.97 -16.55
N GLY A 90 2.74 13.18 -15.38
CA GLY A 90 3.32 12.06 -14.64
C GLY A 90 3.90 12.44 -13.28
N PHE A 91 4.52 11.48 -12.62
CA PHE A 91 5.28 11.70 -11.41
C PHE A 91 6.39 10.66 -11.24
N SER A 92 7.40 10.98 -10.43
CA SER A 92 8.33 9.98 -9.93
C SER A 92 7.74 9.23 -8.73
N ALA A 93 8.09 7.95 -8.56
CA ALA A 93 7.65 7.16 -7.42
C ALA A 93 8.67 6.06 -7.07
N LEU A 94 8.76 5.73 -5.78
CA LEU A 94 9.34 4.46 -5.34
C LEU A 94 8.26 3.39 -5.43
N ILE A 95 8.50 2.35 -6.21
CA ILE A 95 7.53 1.29 -6.48
C ILE A 95 8.19 -0.06 -6.16
N PRO A 96 7.57 -0.91 -5.32
CA PRO A 96 8.00 -2.30 -5.15
C PRO A 96 7.95 -3.04 -6.48
N ALA A 97 8.99 -3.81 -6.81
CA ALA A 97 9.11 -4.45 -8.12
C ALA A 97 7.87 -5.29 -8.50
N GLN A 98 7.25 -5.96 -7.53
CA GLN A 98 6.03 -6.76 -7.70
C GLN A 98 4.79 -5.93 -8.11
N ALA A 99 4.75 -4.63 -7.81
CA ALA A 99 3.64 -3.75 -8.12
C ALA A 99 3.73 -3.14 -9.53
N VAL A 100 4.93 -3.11 -10.13
CA VAL A 100 5.14 -2.51 -11.46
C VAL A 100 4.29 -3.20 -12.51
N THR A 101 4.28 -4.54 -12.56
CA THR A 101 3.47 -5.30 -13.52
C THR A 101 1.98 -5.00 -13.39
N ALA A 102 1.46 -4.87 -12.17
CA ALA A 102 0.05 -4.55 -11.94
C ALA A 102 -0.28 -3.11 -12.40
N LEU A 103 0.62 -2.16 -12.14
CA LEU A 103 0.47 -0.76 -12.57
C LEU A 103 0.56 -0.64 -14.09
N SER A 104 1.50 -1.34 -14.75
CA SER A 104 1.64 -1.32 -16.23
C SER A 104 0.39 -1.80 -16.98
N ASN A 105 -0.49 -2.55 -16.33
CA ASN A 105 -1.79 -2.96 -16.90
C ASN A 105 -2.89 -1.89 -16.75
N ASN A 106 -2.61 -0.78 -16.07
CA ASN A 106 -3.59 0.29 -15.89
C ASN A 106 -3.81 1.06 -17.20
N PRO A 107 -5.06 1.16 -17.71
CA PRO A 107 -5.32 1.73 -19.03
C PRO A 107 -5.00 3.22 -19.18
N ILE A 108 -4.87 3.97 -18.08
CA ILE A 108 -4.52 5.40 -18.14
C ILE A 108 -3.02 5.66 -18.12
N ILE A 109 -2.21 4.67 -17.77
CA ILE A 109 -0.76 4.75 -17.81
C ILE A 109 -0.32 4.55 -19.25
N ASP A 110 0.60 5.41 -19.71
CA ASP A 110 1.24 5.29 -21.02
C ASP A 110 2.44 4.35 -20.92
N TYR A 111 3.36 4.67 -20.00
CA TYR A 111 4.49 3.82 -19.66
C TYR A 111 5.02 4.10 -18.24
N ILE A 112 5.84 3.17 -17.75
CA ILE A 112 6.59 3.28 -16.50
C ILE A 112 8.05 2.99 -16.84
N GLU A 113 8.95 3.93 -16.54
CA GLU A 113 10.39 3.80 -16.79
C GLU A 113 11.18 3.87 -15.48
N GLU A 114 12.26 3.10 -15.36
CA GLU A 114 13.14 3.15 -14.19
C GLU A 114 13.91 4.48 -14.20
N ASP A 115 13.81 5.23 -13.10
CA ASP A 115 14.50 6.50 -12.91
C ASP A 115 15.94 6.23 -12.49
N SER A 116 16.83 6.19 -13.49
CA SER A 116 18.26 5.92 -13.31
C SER A 116 19.07 7.15 -13.64
N ASP A 117 20.09 7.41 -12.82
CA ASP A 117 21.03 8.48 -13.10
C ASP A 117 21.68 8.23 -14.47
N ALA A 118 21.61 9.23 -15.35
CA ALA A 118 22.36 9.23 -16.59
C ALA A 118 23.85 9.20 -16.21
N SER A 119 24.45 8.01 -16.22
CA SER A 119 25.88 7.85 -15.95
C SER A 119 26.63 8.65 -17.01
N THR A 120 27.35 9.67 -16.55
CA THR A 120 28.17 10.52 -17.42
C THR A 120 29.25 9.64 -18.05
N LEU A 121 29.27 9.55 -19.39
CA LEU A 121 30.30 8.86 -20.15
C LEU A 121 31.58 9.70 -20.26
#